data_AF-G4RPQ5-F1
#
_entry.id   AF-G4RPQ5-F1
#
_cell.length_a   1.000
_cell.length_b   1.000
_cell.length_c   1.000
_cell.angle_alpha   90.00
_cell.angle_beta   90.00
_cell.angle_gamma   90.00
#
_symmetry.space_group_name_H-M   'P 1'
#
loop_
_entity.id
_entity.type
_entity.pdbx_description
1 polymer ?
#
loop_
_entity_poly.entity_id
_entity_poly.type
_entity_poly.pdbx_seq_one_letter_code
_entity_poly.pdbx_strand_id
1 'polypeptide(L)' 'MILYGSPEEIRGALEDEAAKLMSLKGKDPHLDKYIDNKLKVLKECFNKLKNIHSNYIQIIAISSCDIIELGQ' A
#
# COMPACT_ATOMS: atom_id res chain seq x y z
N MET A 1 5.68 0.79 -4.90
CA MET A 1 6.53 0.88 -3.71
C MET A 1 6.89 -0.51 -3.27
N ILE A 2 8.06 -0.67 -2.65
CA ILE A 2 8.47 -1.89 -1.97
C ILE A 2 8.75 -1.49 -0.52
N LEU A 3 8.11 -2.15 0.44
CA LEU A 3 8.23 -1.85 1.86
C LEU A 3 8.55 -3.14 2.63
N TYR A 4 9.31 -3.03 3.71
CA TYR A 4 9.65 -4.11 4.62
C TYR A 4 9.51 -3.62 6.07
N GLY A 5 8.95 -4.43 6.95
CA GLY A 5 8.76 -4.08 8.35
C GLY A 5 7.70 -4.93 9.03
N SER A 6 7.33 -4.53 10.25
CA SER A 6 6.19 -5.11 10.95
C SER A 6 4.86 -4.73 10.29
N PRO A 7 3.79 -5.52 10.45
CA PRO A 7 2.47 -5.18 9.92
C PRO A 7 1.98 -3.77 10.30
N GLU A 8 2.30 -3.28 11.51
CA GLU A 8 1.91 -1.94 11.95
C GLU A 8 2.69 -0.83 11.25
N GLU A 9 4.01 -0.96 11.12
CA GLU A 9 4.85 0.00 10.38
C GLU A 9 4.42 0.09 8.92
N ILE A 10 4.17 -1.07 8.31
CA ILE A 10 3.70 -1.15 6.93
C ILE A 10 2.33 -0.51 6.79
N ARG A 11 1.41 -0.75 7.74
CA ARG A 11 0.09 -0.12 7.74
C ARG A 11 0.22 1.41 7.76
N GLY A 12 1.05 1.96 8.65
CA GLY A 12 1.29 3.41 8.71
C GLY A 12 1.87 3.97 7.40
N ALA A 13 2.85 3.29 6.82
CA ALA A 13 3.44 3.71 5.55
C ALA A 13 2.43 3.70 4.38
N LEU A 14 1.50 2.74 4.35
CA LEU A 14 0.41 2.70 3.36
C LEU A 14 -0.59 3.84 3.57
N GLU A 15 -0.88 4.22 4.83
CA GLU A 15 -1.81 5.31 5.16
C GLU A 15 -1.23 6.66 4.72
N ASP A 16 0.05 6.88 5.00
CA ASP A 16 0.78 8.08 4.58
C ASP A 16 0.83 8.22 3.06
N GLU A 17 1.11 7.13 2.35
CA GLU A 17 1.12 7.13 0.88
C GLU A 17 -0.27 7.43 0.31
N ALA A 18 -1.32 6.83 0.87
CA ALA A 18 -2.69 7.10 0.45
C ALA A 18 -3.09 8.57 0.70
N ALA A 19 -2.70 9.14 1.85
CA ALA A 19 -2.94 10.53 2.16
C ALA A 19 -2.24 11.48 1.19
N LYS A 20 -0.97 11.20 0.85
CA LYS A 20 -0.22 11.97 -0.17
C LYS A 20 -0.92 11.90 -1.52
N LEU A 21 -1.32 10.72 -1.97
CA LEU A 21 -2.02 10.53 -3.24
C LEU A 21 -3.38 11.26 -3.27
N MET A 22 -4.15 11.19 -2.18
CA MET A 22 -5.41 11.95 -2.08
C MET A 22 -5.18 13.47 -2.12
N SER A 23 -4.08 13.97 -1.53
CA SER A 23 -3.74 15.39 -1.59
C SER A 23 -3.32 15.89 -2.99
N LEU A 24 -2.98 14.96 -3.89
CA LEU A 24 -2.62 15.24 -5.29
C LEU A 24 -3.82 15.10 -6.23
N LYS A 25 -4.89 14.43 -5.80
CA LYS A 25 -6.09 14.23 -6.60
C LYS A 25 -6.75 15.57 -6.94
N GLY A 26 -7.12 15.76 -8.20
CA GLY A 26 -7.72 17.00 -8.71
C GLY A 26 -6.74 18.14 -8.97
N LYS A 27 -5.43 17.98 -8.66
CA LYS A 27 -4.40 18.96 -9.05
C LYS A 27 -3.99 18.82 -10.52
N ASP A 28 -4.04 17.60 -11.05
CA ASP A 28 -3.80 17.29 -12.46
C ASP A 28 -4.77 16.18 -12.93
N PRO A 29 -5.74 16.50 -13.80
CA PRO A 29 -6.71 15.52 -14.32
C PRO A 29 -6.07 14.33 -15.06
N HIS A 30 -4.87 14.50 -15.63
CA HIS A 30 -4.15 13.42 -16.30
C HIS A 30 -3.58 12.41 -15.29
N LEU A 31 -3.33 12.84 -14.07
CA LEU A 31 -2.82 11.99 -12.98
C LEU A 31 -3.93 11.36 -12.17
N ASP A 32 -5.17 11.88 -12.20
CA ASP A 32 -6.28 11.35 -11.41
C ASP A 32 -6.54 9.86 -11.67
N LYS A 33 -6.48 9.42 -12.93
CA LYS A 33 -6.62 7.98 -13.27
C LYS A 33 -5.50 7.14 -12.67
N TYR A 34 -4.27 7.65 -12.66
CA TYR A 34 -3.13 6.97 -12.05
C TYR A 34 -3.27 6.93 -10.52
N ILE A 35 -3.67 8.04 -9.91
CA ILE A 35 -3.91 8.17 -8.48
C ILE A 35 -5.00 7.19 -8.04
N ASP A 36 -6.12 7.11 -8.75
CA ASP A 36 -7.20 6.18 -8.44
C ASP A 36 -6.76 4.71 -8.53
N ASN A 37 -5.99 4.35 -9.57
CA ASN A 37 -5.40 3.03 -9.66
C ASN A 37 -4.44 2.74 -8.49
N LYS A 38 -3.63 3.73 -8.10
CA LYS A 38 -2.68 3.55 -7.00
C LYS A 38 -3.38 3.40 -5.65
N LEU A 39 -4.42 4.19 -5.39
CA LEU A 39 -5.27 4.07 -4.21
C LEU A 39 -5.98 2.71 -4.15
N LYS A 40 -6.41 2.16 -5.30
CA LYS A 40 -6.97 0.81 -5.37
C LYS A 40 -5.95 -0.25 -4.93
N VAL A 41 -4.72 -0.18 -5.44
CA VAL A 41 -3.64 -1.11 -5.05
C VAL A 41 -3.33 -1.00 -3.55
N LEU A 42 -3.27 0.21 -2.99
CA LEU A 42 -3.05 0.41 -1.56
C LEU A 42 -4.18 -0.20 -0.72
N LYS A 43 -5.44 -0.02 -1.15
CA LYS A 43 -6.60 -0.65 -0.49
C LYS A 43 -6.53 -2.17 -0.52
N GLU A 44 -6.07 -2.76 -1.62
CA GLU A 44 -5.81 -4.20 -1.70
C GLU A 44 -4.74 -4.63 -0.69
N CYS A 45 -3.68 -3.85 -0.52
CA CYS A 45 -2.67 -4.11 0.51
C CYS A 45 -3.25 -4.10 1.92
N PHE A 46 -4.03 -3.09 2.28
CA PHE A 46 -4.69 -3.02 3.59
C PHE A 46 -5.56 -4.23 3.87
N ASN A 47 -6.32 -4.69 2.86
CA ASN A 47 -7.18 -5.85 3.03
C ASN A 47 -6.39 -7.14 3.21
N LYS A 48 -5.28 -7.32 2.48
CA LYS A 48 -4.41 -8.49 2.63
C LYS A 48 -3.68 -8.50 3.98
N LEU A 49 -3.23 -7.33 4.45
CA LEU A 49 -2.58 -7.15 5.76
C LEU A 49 -3.40 -7.64 6.95
N LYS A 50 -4.74 -7.56 6.87
CA LYS A 50 -5.63 -7.97 7.98
C LYS A 50 -5.53 -9.45 8.33
N ASN A 51 -5.09 -10.28 7.39
CA ASN A 51 -5.06 -11.74 7.55
C ASN A 51 -3.64 -12.28 7.72
N ILE A 52 -2.68 -11.41 8.03
CA ILE A 52 -1.28 -11.79 8.21
C ILE A 52 -0.98 -12.07 9.66
N HIS A 53 -0.22 -13.14 9.89
CA HIS A 53 0.17 -13.59 11.22
C HIS A 53 1.68 -13.51 11.46
N SER A 54 2.49 -13.28 10.41
CA SER A 54 3.94 -13.07 10.55
C SER A 54 4.31 -11.75 11.22
N ASN A 55 5.40 -11.79 12.00
CA ASN A 55 5.98 -10.63 12.66
C ASN A 55 6.61 -9.63 11.67
N TYR A 56 7.07 -10.13 10.52
CA TYR A 56 7.67 -9.31 9.46
C TYR A 56 7.08 -9.67 8.12
N ILE A 57 6.87 -8.64 7.32
CA ILE A 57 6.37 -8.79 5.95
C ILE A 57 7.11 -7.86 5.00
N GLN A 58 7.10 -8.25 3.74
CA GLN A 58 7.45 -7.40 2.63
C GLN A 58 6.25 -7.19 1.72
N ILE A 59 5.94 -5.93 1.41
CA ILE A 59 4.90 -5.58 0.44
C ILE A 59 5.52 -5.08 -0.84
N ILE A 60 5.04 -5.61 -1.96
CA ILE A 60 5.31 -5.12 -3.31
C ILE A 60 4.00 -4.56 -3.86
N ALA A 61 3.92 -3.23 -3.95
CA ALA A 61 2.74 -2.48 -4.40
C ALA A 61 3.08 -1.65 -5.66
N ILE A 62 3.22 -2.32 -6.80
CA ILE A 62 3.55 -1.72 -8.09
C ILE A 62 2.25 -1.56 -8.91
N SER A 63 1.71 -2.68 -9.40
CA SER A 63 0.43 -2.76 -10.14
C SER A 63 -0.60 -3.64 -9.44
N SER A 64 -0.12 -4.58 -8.62
CA SER A 64 -0.85 -5.42 -7.68
C SER A 64 -0.29 -5.17 -6.29
N CYS A 65 -1.01 -5.65 -5.28
CA CYS A 65 -0.43 -5.78 -3.95
C CYS A 65 -0.03 -7.23 -3.68
N ASP A 66 1.25 -7.49 -3.57
CA ASP A 66 1.79 -8.79 -3.18
C ASP A 66 2.42 -8.66 -1.80
N ILE A 67 2.04 -9.55 -0.88
CA ILE A 67 2.61 -9.59 0.47
C ILE A 67 3.35 -10.90 0.64
N ILE A 68 4.60 -10.77 1.07
CA ILE A 68 5.50 -11.87 1.36
C ILE A 68 5.67 -11.90 2.86
N GLU A 69 5.21 -12.98 3.49
CA GLU A 69 5.44 -13.26 4.90
C GLU A 69 6.89 -13.70 5.10
N LEU A 70 7.62 -12.99 5.95
CA LEU A 70 9.04 -13.25 6.21
C LEU A 70 9.18 -13.78 7.64
N GLY A 71 9.23 -15.11 7.75
CA GLY A 71 9.44 -15.81 9.01
C GLY A 71 8.33 -16.81 9.34
N GLN A 72 8.70 -18.10 9.29
CA GLN A 72 8.28 -19.12 10.24
C GLN A 72 9.36 -19.26 11.31
#